data_AF-A0A0F4JTX1-F1
#
_entry.id   AF-A0A0F4JTX1-F1
#
_cell.length_a   1.000
_cell.length_b   1.000
_cell.length_c   1.000
_cell.angle_alpha   90.00
_cell.angle_beta   90.00
_cell.angle_gamma   90.00
#
_symmetry.space_group_name_H-M   'P 1'
#
loop_
_entity.id
_entity.type
_entity.pdbx_description
1 polymer ?
#
loop_
_entity_poly.entity_id
_entity_poly.type
_entity_poly.pdbx_seq_one_letter_code
_entity_poly.pdbx_strand_id
1 'polypeptide(L)'
;MFDIAGPLRSWCAERREFALATVVAVSGSAPRGPGASLAVDAGGTALGSLSGGCVESAVHELCLDAIASGRGGVHRFGYSDDDAFAVGLTCGGVLDVLVTPVRGQDPVRPVLGSVLDAAAGGGRAALARVVSGPPGQLGRALAVHADGSWEGGLSGGAALDRA
;
A
#
# COMPACT_ATOMS: atom_id res chain seq x y z
N MET A 1 7.92 -0.90 -4.13
CA MET A 1 8.07 -0.82 -2.66
C MET A 1 9.55 -0.78 -2.23
N PHE A 2 10.41 -1.69 -2.71
CA PHE A 2 11.83 -1.69 -2.32
C PHE A 2 12.56 -0.37 -2.57
N ASP A 3 12.14 0.37 -3.59
CA ASP A 3 12.66 1.69 -3.98
C ASP A 3 12.45 2.79 -2.93
N ILE A 4 11.49 2.62 -2.01
CA ILE A 4 11.20 3.58 -0.93
C ILE A 4 11.46 3.01 0.47
N ALA A 5 12.07 1.83 0.57
CA ALA A 5 12.11 1.08 1.82
C ALA A 5 12.81 1.83 2.96
N GLY A 6 13.98 2.41 2.69
CA GLY A 6 14.76 3.17 3.67
C GLY A 6 14.02 4.41 4.20
N PRO A 7 13.61 5.36 3.34
CA PRO A 7 12.84 6.53 3.76
C PRO A 7 11.52 6.18 4.48
N LEU A 8 10.77 5.20 3.96
CA LEU A 8 9.51 4.77 4.58
C LEU A 8 9.73 4.12 5.95
N ARG A 9 10.86 3.44 6.15
CA ARG A 9 11.25 2.91 7.46
C ARG A 9 11.53 4.02 8.46
N SER A 10 12.14 5.13 8.04
CA SER A 10 12.31 6.32 8.90
C SER A 10 10.97 6.83 9.40
N TRP A 11 9.99 6.96 8.49
CA TRP A 11 8.63 7.38 8.87
C TRP A 11 7.96 6.41 9.85
N CYS A 12 8.19 5.10 9.68
CA CYS A 12 7.72 4.09 10.63
C CYS A 12 8.32 4.31 12.02
N ALA A 13 9.65 4.48 12.12
CA ALA A 13 10.37 4.69 13.37
C ALA A 13 10.00 6.01 14.06
N GLU A 14 9.80 7.08 13.30
CA GLU A 14 9.40 8.42 13.79
C GLU A 14 7.95 8.50 14.29
N ARG A 15 7.17 7.41 14.18
CA ARG A 15 5.71 7.43 14.42
C ARG A 15 4.96 8.44 13.55
N ARG A 16 5.56 8.86 12.41
CA ARG A 16 4.96 9.78 11.45
C ARG A 16 3.74 9.17 10.80
N GLU A 17 2.63 9.89 10.74
CA GLU A 17 1.41 9.42 10.06
C GLU A 17 1.54 9.55 8.54
N PHE A 18 1.16 8.49 7.83
CA PHE A 18 1.17 8.45 6.38
C PHE A 18 0.09 7.49 5.86
N ALA A 19 -0.23 7.57 4.59
CA ALA A 19 -0.93 6.52 3.87
C ALA A 19 -0.01 5.87 2.85
N LEU A 20 -0.15 4.56 2.70
CA LEU A 20 0.58 3.75 1.74
C LEU A 20 -0.39 3.30 0.65
N ALA A 21 -0.19 3.79 -0.57
CA ALA A 21 -0.83 3.33 -1.78
C ALA A 21 0.04 2.27 -2.44
N THR A 22 -0.53 1.12 -2.79
CA THR A 22 0.17 0.03 -3.48
C THR A 22 -0.68 -0.53 -4.61
N VAL A 23 -0.10 -0.68 -5.80
CA VAL A 23 -0.75 -1.39 -6.90
C VAL A 23 -0.92 -2.85 -6.50
N VAL A 24 -2.15 -3.34 -6.49
CA VAL A 24 -2.49 -4.73 -6.12
C VAL A 24 -2.95 -5.56 -7.32
N ALA A 25 -3.46 -4.91 -8.37
CA ALA A 25 -3.74 -5.58 -9.63
C ALA A 25 -3.58 -4.62 -10.82
N VAL A 26 -3.30 -5.20 -11.99
CA VAL A 26 -3.20 -4.50 -13.27
C VAL A 26 -3.99 -5.29 -14.30
N SER A 27 -4.79 -4.58 -15.11
CA SER A 27 -5.41 -5.13 -16.32
C SER A 27 -4.96 -4.31 -17.53
N GLY A 28 -4.47 -4.96 -18.58
CA GLY A 28 -3.90 -4.26 -19.74
C GLY A 28 -2.49 -3.74 -19.48
N SER A 29 -2.10 -2.67 -20.18
CA SER A 29 -0.75 -2.09 -20.08
C SER A 29 -0.64 -1.12 -18.91
N ALA A 30 0.40 -1.27 -18.08
CA ALA A 30 0.73 -0.30 -17.06
C ALA A 30 2.25 -0.10 -16.94
N PRO A 31 2.71 1.13 -16.66
CA PRO A 31 4.14 1.45 -16.53
C PRO A 31 4.82 0.78 -15.32
N ARG A 32 4.09 0.52 -14.23
CA ARG A 32 4.57 -0.31 -13.11
C ARG A 32 3.53 -1.36 -12.72
N GLY A 33 4.02 -2.53 -12.33
CA GLY A 33 3.19 -3.68 -11.94
C GLY A 33 2.81 -3.69 -10.45
N PRO A 34 2.15 -4.78 -10.01
CA PRO A 34 1.82 -5.00 -8.60
C PRO A 34 3.04 -4.84 -7.67
N GLY A 35 2.82 -4.20 -6.52
CA GLY A 35 3.89 -3.86 -5.57
C GLY A 35 4.59 -2.51 -5.82
N ALA A 36 4.27 -1.83 -6.91
CA ALA A 36 4.58 -0.40 -7.05
C ALA A 36 3.85 0.38 -5.96
N SER A 37 4.56 1.29 -5.28
CA SER A 37 4.04 1.96 -4.09
C SER A 37 4.33 3.45 -4.10
N LEU A 38 3.40 4.19 -3.50
CA LEU A 38 3.49 5.61 -3.18
C LEU A 38 3.09 5.76 -1.71
N ALA A 39 3.92 6.41 -0.91
CA ALA A 39 3.56 6.81 0.46
C ALA A 39 3.42 8.33 0.53
N VAL A 40 2.39 8.81 1.22
CA VAL A 40 2.15 10.24 1.42
C VAL A 40 1.98 10.50 2.91
N ASP A 41 2.73 11.43 3.48
CA ASP A 41 2.57 11.83 4.88
C ASP A 41 1.47 12.88 5.06
N ALA A 42 1.10 13.16 6.31
CA ALA A 42 0.06 14.15 6.63
C ALA A 42 0.40 15.59 6.17
N GLY A 43 1.67 15.88 5.88
CA GLY A 43 2.12 17.15 5.32
C GLY A 43 2.11 17.19 3.79
N GLY A 44 1.67 16.11 3.13
CA GLY A 44 1.64 15.99 1.68
C GLY A 44 2.98 15.57 1.05
N THR A 45 4.01 15.28 1.85
CA THR A 45 5.29 14.77 1.34
C THR A 45 5.06 13.39 0.74
N ALA A 46 5.52 13.17 -0.49
CA ALA A 46 5.37 11.91 -1.20
C ALA A 46 6.69 11.16 -1.35
N LEU A 47 6.64 9.83 -1.21
CA LEU A 47 7.75 8.90 -1.48
C LEU A 47 7.29 7.84 -2.49
N GLY A 48 8.06 7.67 -3.57
CA GLY A 48 7.79 6.64 -4.58
C GLY A 48 6.84 7.09 -5.67
N SER A 49 6.38 6.13 -6.47
CA SER A 49 5.50 6.38 -7.61
C SER A 49 4.82 5.08 -8.04
N LEU A 50 3.58 5.22 -8.54
CA LEU A 50 2.79 4.12 -9.07
C LEU A 50 2.92 4.02 -10.59
N SER A 51 2.91 5.13 -11.33
CA SER A 51 2.82 5.13 -12.78
C SER A 51 3.75 6.10 -13.51
N GLY A 52 4.30 7.08 -12.81
CA GLY A 52 5.13 8.15 -13.38
C GLY A 52 4.36 9.43 -13.75
N GLY A 53 3.10 9.59 -13.31
CA GLY A 53 2.43 10.90 -13.26
C GLY A 53 0.93 10.92 -13.55
N CYS A 54 0.35 9.89 -14.20
CA CYS A 54 -1.04 9.94 -14.67
C CYS A 54 -2.07 9.87 -13.53
N VAL A 55 -1.82 9.06 -12.50
CA VAL A 55 -2.77 8.80 -11.41
C VAL A 55 -2.29 9.33 -10.06
N GLU A 56 -1.04 9.81 -10.00
CA GLU A 56 -0.36 10.22 -8.79
C GLU A 56 -1.11 11.28 -8.00
N SER A 57 -1.62 12.34 -8.65
CA SER A 57 -2.35 13.40 -7.96
C SER A 57 -3.65 12.90 -7.34
N ALA A 58 -4.39 12.05 -8.06
CA ALA A 58 -5.64 11.47 -7.55
C ALA A 58 -5.38 10.53 -6.37
N VAL A 59 -4.32 9.72 -6.44
CA VAL A 59 -3.91 8.84 -5.34
C VAL A 59 -3.37 9.64 -4.16
N HIS A 60 -2.69 10.76 -4.40
CA HIS A 60 -2.18 11.65 -3.37
C HIS A 60 -3.32 12.22 -2.52
N GLU A 61 -4.37 12.75 -3.15
CA GLU A 61 -5.57 13.22 -2.45
C GLU A 61 -6.24 12.09 -1.65
N LEU A 62 -6.40 10.90 -2.25
CA LEU A 62 -6.94 9.73 -1.54
C LEU A 62 -6.11 9.32 -0.33
N CYS A 63 -4.79 9.47 -0.39
CA CYS A 63 -3.92 9.23 0.74
C CYS A 63 -4.16 10.24 1.87
N LEU A 64 -4.30 11.53 1.56
CA LEU A 64 -4.61 12.56 2.55
C LEU A 64 -5.98 12.30 3.20
N ASP A 65 -6.98 11.96 2.40
CA ASP A 65 -8.32 11.58 2.88
C ASP A 65 -8.29 10.33 3.76
N ALA A 66 -7.48 9.32 3.38
CA ALA A 66 -7.31 8.10 4.17
C ALA A 66 -6.65 8.39 5.52
N ILE A 67 -5.65 9.29 5.57
CA ILE A 67 -5.01 9.73 6.82
C ILE A 67 -6.05 10.44 7.70
N ALA A 68 -6.82 11.37 7.15
CA ALA A 68 -7.81 12.16 7.89
C ALA A 68 -8.98 11.30 8.41
N SER A 69 -9.53 10.43 7.56
CA SER A 69 -10.67 9.56 7.90
C SER A 69 -10.28 8.30 8.68
N GLY A 70 -9.05 7.82 8.51
CA GLY A 70 -8.57 6.55 9.06
C GLY A 70 -9.10 5.35 8.29
N ARG A 71 -9.66 5.58 7.10
CA ARG A 71 -10.28 4.56 6.27
C ARG A 71 -9.46 4.40 4.99
N GLY A 72 -8.96 3.19 4.77
CA GLY A 72 -8.35 2.78 3.51
C GLY A 72 -9.36 2.12 2.58
N GLY A 73 -8.89 1.70 1.41
CA GLY A 73 -9.71 1.02 0.41
C GLY A 73 -8.92 0.63 -0.83
N VAL A 74 -9.53 -0.19 -1.68
CA VAL A 74 -9.03 -0.43 -3.04
C VAL A 74 -9.74 0.51 -3.99
N HIS A 75 -8.95 1.24 -4.77
CA HIS A 75 -9.42 2.23 -5.74
C HIS A 75 -8.98 1.81 -7.14
N ARG A 76 -9.91 1.85 -8.09
CA ARG A 76 -9.66 1.48 -9.49
C ARG A 76 -9.41 2.74 -10.32
N PHE A 77 -8.32 2.74 -11.09
CA PHE A 77 -7.93 3.81 -12.02
C PHE A 77 -7.73 3.24 -13.41
N GLY A 78 -8.33 3.83 -14.43
CA GLY A 78 -8.15 3.38 -15.81
C GLY A 78 -9.11 4.10 -16.74
N TYR A 79 -8.89 3.91 -18.04
CA TYR A 79 -9.82 4.38 -19.06
C TYR A 79 -10.97 3.38 -19.15
N SER A 80 -12.18 3.76 -18.71
CA SER A 80 -13.41 3.01 -19.04
C SER A 80 -14.24 3.85 -19.99
N ASP A 81 -14.82 3.23 -21.02
CA ASP A 81 -15.73 3.90 -21.94
C ASP A 81 -17.06 4.34 -21.26
N ASP A 82 -17.30 3.92 -20.01
CA ASP A 82 -18.51 4.21 -19.23
C ASP A 82 -18.36 5.37 -18.22
N ASP A 83 -17.13 5.82 -17.88
CA ASP A 83 -16.91 6.93 -16.95
C ASP A 83 -16.02 8.01 -17.58
N ALA A 84 -16.66 8.97 -18.25
CA ALA A 84 -16.02 10.13 -18.89
C ALA A 84 -15.24 11.08 -17.94
N PHE A 85 -15.12 10.72 -16.66
CA PHE A 85 -14.42 11.48 -15.61
C PHE A 85 -13.34 10.67 -14.87
N ALA A 86 -13.06 9.43 -15.28
CA ALA A 86 -11.98 8.65 -14.67
C ALA A 86 -10.62 9.23 -15.07
N VAL A 87 -9.79 9.56 -14.07
CA VAL A 87 -8.37 9.88 -14.30
C VAL A 87 -7.71 8.65 -14.92
N GLY A 88 -7.56 8.69 -16.24
CA GLY A 88 -7.17 7.54 -17.05
C GLY A 88 -5.66 7.42 -17.22
N LEU A 89 -5.16 6.19 -17.22
CA LEU A 89 -3.82 5.90 -17.72
C LEU A 89 -3.80 6.08 -19.25
N THR A 90 -2.90 6.92 -19.75
CA THR A 90 -2.73 7.14 -21.20
C THR A 90 -2.26 5.89 -21.96
N CYS A 91 -1.78 4.86 -21.25
CA CYS A 91 -1.39 3.58 -21.82
C CYS A 91 -2.56 2.60 -22.03
N GLY A 92 -3.79 2.97 -21.68
CA GLY A 92 -5.00 2.16 -21.93
C GLY A 92 -5.20 0.97 -20.99
N GLY A 93 -4.53 0.94 -19.84
CA GLY A 93 -4.71 -0.07 -18.80
C GLY A 93 -5.50 0.42 -17.59
N VAL A 94 -5.71 -0.50 -16.66
CA VAL A 94 -6.41 -0.30 -15.38
C VAL A 94 -5.53 -0.76 -14.23
N LEU A 95 -5.48 0.04 -13.15
CA LEU A 95 -4.81 -0.23 -11.89
C LEU A 95 -5.83 -0.36 -10.78
N ASP A 96 -5.71 -1.40 -9.97
CA ASP A 96 -6.34 -1.45 -8.66
C ASP A 96 -5.29 -1.12 -7.60
N VAL A 97 -5.53 -0.08 -6.80
CA VAL A 97 -4.59 0.47 -5.84
C VAL A 97 -5.17 0.37 -4.43
N LEU A 98 -4.52 -0.38 -3.56
CA LEU A 98 -4.84 -0.42 -2.13
C LEU A 98 -4.21 0.80 -1.45
N VAL A 99 -5.04 1.69 -0.90
CA VAL A 99 -4.64 2.77 -0.01
C VAL A 99 -4.88 2.32 1.42
N THR A 100 -3.85 2.36 2.27
CA THR A 100 -3.98 2.05 3.70
C THR A 100 -3.34 3.15 4.54
N PRO A 101 -4.09 3.81 5.44
CA PRO A 101 -3.50 4.73 6.41
C PRO A 101 -2.69 3.97 7.46
N VAL A 102 -1.59 4.56 7.91
CA VAL A 102 -0.71 4.08 8.97
C VAL A 102 -0.56 5.20 9.99
N ARG A 103 -1.44 5.20 11.00
CA ARG A 103 -1.47 6.23 12.05
C ARG A 103 -0.43 5.96 13.14
N GLY A 104 -0.28 6.90 14.08
CA GLY A 104 0.78 6.84 15.09
C GLY A 104 0.78 5.56 15.96
N GLN A 105 -0.39 5.02 16.28
CA GLN A 105 -0.57 3.86 17.16
C GLN A 105 -0.97 2.57 16.38
N ASP A 106 -0.87 2.58 15.05
CA ASP A 106 -1.44 1.52 14.22
C ASP A 106 -0.68 0.19 14.38
N PRO A 107 -1.36 -0.94 14.67
CA PRO A 107 -0.72 -2.25 14.80
C PRO A 107 -0.04 -2.73 13.50
N VAL A 108 -0.35 -2.15 12.34
CA VAL A 108 0.32 -2.47 11.07
C VAL A 108 1.76 -1.92 11.01
N ARG A 109 2.09 -0.94 11.84
CA ARG A 109 3.39 -0.25 11.82
C ARG A 109 4.58 -1.18 12.12
N PRO A 110 4.58 -2.03 13.19
CA PRO A 110 5.64 -3.02 13.38
C PRO A 110 5.73 -4.00 12.20
N VAL A 111 4.58 -4.48 11.70
CA VAL A 111 4.49 -5.40 10.54
C VAL A 111 5.16 -4.83 9.29
N LEU A 112 4.89 -3.56 8.98
CA LEU A 112 5.53 -2.89 7.87
C LEU A 112 7.01 -2.62 8.17
N GLY A 113 7.34 -2.24 9.40
CA GLY A 113 8.70 -1.98 9.85
C GLY A 113 9.64 -3.16 9.61
N SER A 114 9.25 -4.38 9.97
CA SER A 114 10.07 -5.58 9.80
C SER A 114 10.31 -5.96 8.35
N VAL A 115 9.31 -5.79 7.47
CA VAL A 115 9.45 -6.02 6.03
C VAL A 115 10.38 -4.98 5.42
N LEU A 116 10.26 -3.73 5.84
CA LEU A 116 11.15 -2.65 5.39
C LEU A 116 12.59 -2.84 5.91
N ASP A 117 12.76 -3.36 7.13
CA ASP A 117 14.06 -3.75 7.68
C ASP A 117 14.71 -4.85 6.85
N ALA A 118 13.97 -5.91 6.55
CA ALA A 118 14.45 -7.00 5.70
C ALA A 118 14.83 -6.46 4.31
N ALA A 119 13.98 -5.63 3.71
CA ALA A 119 14.23 -5.01 2.41
C ALA A 119 15.51 -4.14 2.41
N ALA A 120 15.68 -3.28 3.42
CA ALA A 120 16.83 -2.38 3.53
C ALA A 120 18.15 -3.13 3.82
N GLY A 121 18.07 -4.24 4.56
CA GLY A 121 19.22 -5.09 4.88
C GLY A 121 19.59 -6.12 3.82
N GLY A 122 18.91 -6.13 2.66
CA GLY A 122 19.11 -7.15 1.61
C GLY A 122 18.57 -8.55 1.96
N GLY A 123 17.79 -8.65 3.03
CA GLY A 123 17.06 -9.84 3.42
C GLY A 123 15.81 -10.08 2.57
N ARG A 124 15.08 -11.14 2.89
CA ARG A 124 13.83 -11.52 2.20
C ARG A 124 12.69 -11.54 3.20
N ALA A 125 11.61 -10.86 2.84
CA ALA A 125 10.34 -10.91 3.54
C ALA A 125 9.20 -10.74 2.53
N ALA A 126 8.03 -11.24 2.88
CA ALA A 126 6.79 -11.01 2.15
C ALA A 126 5.82 -10.22 3.03
N LEU A 127 5.02 -9.35 2.41
CA LEU A 127 3.93 -8.64 3.05
C LEU A 127 2.62 -9.05 2.38
N ALA A 128 1.79 -9.81 3.09
CA ALA A 128 0.44 -10.12 2.65
C ALA A 128 -0.53 -9.05 3.16
N ARG A 129 -1.50 -8.66 2.32
CA ARG A 129 -2.50 -7.62 2.63
C ARG A 129 -3.88 -8.05 2.21
N VAL A 130 -4.89 -7.76 3.03
CA VAL A 130 -6.29 -8.00 2.68
C VAL A 130 -6.77 -6.89 1.73
N VAL A 131 -7.07 -7.27 0.48
CA VAL A 131 -7.51 -6.33 -0.59
C VAL A 131 -9.01 -6.40 -0.86
N SER A 132 -9.69 -7.43 -0.36
CA SER A 132 -11.15 -7.61 -0.46
C SER A 132 -11.65 -8.35 0.77
N GLY A 133 -12.81 -7.95 1.28
CA GLY A 133 -13.41 -8.53 2.47
C GLY A 133 -14.23 -7.52 3.29
N PRO A 134 -14.71 -7.90 4.48
CA PRO A 134 -15.44 -7.03 5.38
C PRO A 134 -14.66 -5.73 5.70
N PRO A 135 -15.33 -4.58 5.91
CA PRO A 135 -14.68 -3.28 6.10
C PRO A 135 -13.62 -3.22 7.22
N GLY A 136 -13.71 -4.06 8.25
CA GLY A 136 -12.73 -4.14 9.35
C GLY A 136 -11.48 -5.00 9.06
N GLN A 137 -11.39 -5.59 7.87
CA GLN A 137 -10.30 -6.47 7.47
C GLN A 137 -9.41 -5.86 6.38
N LEU A 138 -9.94 -4.96 5.56
CA LEU A 138 -9.19 -4.31 4.48
C LEU A 138 -7.92 -3.63 4.99
N GLY A 139 -6.81 -3.85 4.29
CA GLY A 139 -5.51 -3.27 4.64
C GLY A 139 -4.79 -3.97 5.79
N ARG A 140 -5.41 -4.93 6.48
CA ARG A 140 -4.71 -5.79 7.45
C ARG A 140 -3.53 -6.47 6.79
N ALA A 141 -2.47 -6.67 7.57
CA ALA A 141 -1.19 -7.12 7.07
C ALA A 141 -0.64 -8.28 7.87
N LEU A 142 0.08 -9.16 7.16
CA LEU A 142 0.91 -10.23 7.71
C LEU A 142 2.27 -10.13 7.05
N ALA A 143 3.33 -10.02 7.84
CA ALA A 143 4.70 -10.17 7.36
C ALA A 143 5.13 -11.62 7.53
N VAL A 144 5.84 -12.14 6.54
CA VAL A 144 6.45 -13.48 6.57
C VAL A 144 7.94 -13.31 6.27
N HIS A 145 8.80 -13.84 7.14
CA HIS A 145 10.25 -13.73 7.05
C HIS A 145 10.89 -14.99 6.47
N ALA A 146 12.13 -14.86 6.00
CA ALA A 146 12.88 -15.97 5.41
C ALA A 146 13.12 -17.16 6.34
N ASP A 147 13.09 -16.96 7.66
CA ASP A 147 13.21 -18.01 8.68
C ASP A 147 11.88 -18.71 8.99
N GLY A 148 10.80 -18.33 8.30
CA GLY A 148 9.44 -18.85 8.52
C GLY A 148 8.70 -18.20 9.68
N SER A 149 9.30 -17.23 10.37
CA SER A 149 8.57 -16.42 11.35
C SER A 149 7.60 -15.46 10.66
N TRP A 150 6.54 -15.08 11.37
CA TRP A 150 5.53 -14.15 10.87
C TRP A 150 5.03 -13.22 11.97
N GLU A 151 4.50 -12.07 11.55
CA GLU A 151 3.90 -11.08 12.46
C GLU A 151 2.72 -10.36 11.78
N GLY A 152 1.75 -9.90 12.59
CA GLY A 152 0.52 -9.29 12.10
C GLY A 152 -0.67 -10.26 12.12
N GLY A 153 -1.59 -10.13 11.17
CA GLY A 153 -2.73 -11.04 11.05
C GLY A 153 -3.81 -10.55 10.07
N LEU A 154 -4.36 -11.49 9.31
CA LEU A 154 -5.35 -11.26 8.25
C LEU A 154 -6.80 -11.40 8.73
N SER A 155 -7.03 -11.58 10.04
CA SER A 155 -8.34 -11.68 10.70
C SER A 155 -9.22 -12.88 10.35
N GLY A 156 -8.67 -13.90 9.68
CA GLY A 156 -9.31 -15.21 9.45
C GLY A 156 -9.14 -16.22 10.59
N GLY A 157 -8.49 -15.83 11.69
CA GLY A 157 -8.12 -16.69 12.82
C GLY A 157 -6.73 -17.31 12.66
N ALA A 158 -6.18 -17.83 13.77
CA ALA A 158 -4.79 -18.30 13.86
C ALA A 158 -4.42 -19.45 12.90
N ALA A 159 -5.38 -20.09 12.23
CA ALA A 159 -5.11 -21.08 11.17
C ALA A 159 -4.78 -20.41 9.84
N LEU A 160 -5.41 -19.28 9.52
CA LEU A 160 -5.16 -18.52 8.30
C LEU A 160 -3.83 -17.73 8.39
N ASP A 161 -3.45 -17.35 9.61
CA ASP A 161 -2.25 -16.58 9.90
C ASP A 161 -0.97 -17.45 10.05
N ARG A 162 -1.10 -18.80 10.08
CA ARG A 162 -0.02 -19.76 10.37
C ARG A 162 0.70 -20.35 9.15
N ALA A 163 0.52 -19.78 7.96
CA ALA A 163 1.06 -20.33 6.71
C ALA A 163 2.59 -20.41 6.69
#